data_AF-A0A2S9FZI1-F1
#
_entry.id   AF-A0A2S9FZI1-F1
#
_cell.length_a   1.000
_cell.length_b   1.000
_cell.length_c   1.000
_cell.angle_alpha   90.00
_cell.angle_beta   90.00
_cell.angle_gamma   90.00
#
_symmetry.space_group_name_H-M   'P 1'
#
loop_
_entity.id
_entity.type
_entity.pdbx_description
1 polymer ?
#
loop_
_entity_poly.entity_id
_entity_poly.type
_entity_poly.pdbx_seq_one_letter_code
_entity_poly.pdbx_strand_id
1 'polypeptide(L)' 'IPLSRMGEVDDLTGMCLFLLSDQAKWVTGQIFNVDGGQIIR' A
#
# COMPACT_ATOMS: atom_id res chain seq x y z
N ILE A 1 16.20 -1.90 -1.54
CA ILE A 1 14.94 -1.22 -1.16
C ILE A 1 14.94 0.13 -1.87
N PRO A 2 14.11 0.35 -2.89
CA PRO A 2 14.10 1.59 -3.69
C PRO A 2 14.00 2.88 -2.89
N LEU A 3 13.26 2.90 -1.79
CA LEU A 3 13.17 4.07 -0.90
C LEU A 3 14.30 4.17 0.15
N SER A 4 15.19 3.17 0.27
CA SER A 4 16.35 3.15 1.18
C SER A 4 16.08 3.57 2.63
N ARG A 5 14.86 3.32 3.14
CA ARG A 5 14.46 3.55 4.53
C ARG A 5 13.52 2.44 5.00
N MET A 6 13.39 2.31 6.31
CA MET A 6 12.33 1.49 6.91
C MET A 6 10.96 2.14 6.66
N GLY A 7 9.95 1.32 6.46
CA GLY A 7 8.57 1.78 6.40
C GLY A 7 8.06 2.14 7.80
N GLU A 8 7.24 3.19 7.88
CA GLU A 8 6.55 3.61 9.09
C GLU A 8 5.06 3.25 9.00
N VAL A 9 4.36 3.23 10.13
CA VAL A 9 2.91 2.93 10.16
C VAL A 9 2.11 3.88 9.26
N ASP A 10 2.54 5.13 9.17
CA ASP A 10 1.89 6.15 8.36
C ASP A 10 1.95 5.83 6.85
N ASP A 11 2.97 5.11 6.37
CA ASP A 11 3.09 4.73 4.96
C ASP A 11 1.97 3.77 4.52
N LEU A 12 1.46 2.92 5.43
CA LEU A 12 0.39 1.96 5.15
C LEU A 12 -1.01 2.60 5.25
N THR A 13 -1.14 3.62 6.10
CA THR A 13 -2.43 4.22 6.48
C THR A 13 -3.20 4.72 5.26
N GLY A 14 -2.53 5.33 4.28
CA GLY A 14 -3.17 5.82 3.04
C GLY A 14 -3.83 4.71 2.22
N MET A 15 -3.17 3.56 2.08
CA MET A 15 -3.72 2.41 1.36
C MET A 15 -4.93 1.82 2.10
N CYS A 16 -4.86 1.70 3.44
CA CYS A 16 -5.99 1.25 4.25
C CYS A 16 -7.20 2.17 4.09
N LEU A 17 -7.00 3.49 4.18
CA LEU A 17 -8.08 4.46 4.01
C LEU A 17 -8.69 4.41 2.60
N PHE A 18 -7.87 4.24 1.57
CA PHE A 18 -8.36 4.05 0.20
C PHE A 18 -9.26 2.80 0.10
N LEU A 19 -8.78 1.64 0.57
CA LEU A 19 -9.51 0.37 0.49
C LEU A 19 -10.80 0.35 1.32
N LEU A 20 -10.86 1.13 2.40
CA LEU A 20 -12.06 1.29 3.23
C LEU A 20 -13.02 2.36 2.71
N SER A 21 -12.68 3.07 1.63
CA SER A 21 -13.51 4.13 1.06
C SER A 21 -14.31 3.67 -0.17
N ASP A 22 -15.34 4.44 -0.53
CA ASP A 22 -16.13 4.23 -1.76
C ASP A 22 -15.30 4.33 -3.05
N GLN A 23 -14.10 4.93 -2.99
CA GLN A 23 -13.20 5.02 -4.14
C GLN A 23 -12.68 3.64 -4.56
N ALA A 24 -12.63 2.67 -3.63
CA ALA A 24 -12.21 1.30 -3.90
C ALA A 24 -13.37 0.35 -4.23
N LYS A 25 -14.59 0.84 -4.49
CA LYS A 25 -15.81 0.00 -4.66
C LYS A 25 -15.74 -1.07 -5.75
N TRP A 26 -14.79 -0.99 -6.67
CA TRP A 26 -14.59 -1.96 -7.75
C TRP A 26 -13.30 -2.77 -7.59
N VAL A 27 -12.63 -2.65 -6.44
CA VAL A 27 -11.41 -3.38 -6.10
C VAL A 27 -11.78 -4.55 -5.19
N THR A 28 -11.57 -5.77 -5.68
CA THR A 28 -11.81 -7.00 -4.90
C THR A 28 -10.82 -8.10 -5.29
N GLY A 29 -10.46 -8.95 -4.31
CA GLY A 29 -9.54 -10.07 -4.51
C GLY A 29 -8.10 -9.68 -4.87
N GLN A 30 -7.70 -8.43 -4.64
CA GLN A 30 -6.36 -7.93 -4.95
C GLN A 30 -5.48 -7.82 -3.70
N ILE A 31 -4.18 -7.96 -3.89
CA ILE A 31 -3.16 -7.71 -2.88
C ILE A 31 -2.33 -6.51 -3.35
N PHE A 32 -2.24 -5.47 -2.52
CA PHE A 32 -1.45 -4.28 -2.83
C PHE A 32 -0.21 -4.22 -1.95
N ASN A 33 0.96 -4.12 -2.59
CA ASN A 33 2.21 -3.94 -1.87
C ASN A 33 2.40 -2.47 -1.51
N VAL A 34 2.67 -2.22 -0.22
CA VAL A 34 3.10 -0.92 0.31
C VAL A 34 4.42 -1.16 1.04
N ASP A 35 5.47 -1.41 0.26
CA ASP A 35 6.72 -2.01 0.73
C ASP A 35 7.96 -1.18 0.38
N GLY A 36 7.77 0.07 -0.04
CA GLY A 36 8.86 0.93 -0.51
C GLY A 36 9.62 0.37 -1.73
N GLY A 37 8.99 -0.51 -2.50
CA GLY A 37 9.51 -1.15 -3.72
C GLY A 37 10.33 -2.41 -3.47
N GLN A 38 10.12 -3.10 -2.35
CA GLN A 38 10.87 -4.29 -1.97
C GLN A 38 10.67 -5.47 -2.94
N ILE A 39 9.45 -5.68 -3.43
CA ILE A 39 9.08 -6.84 -4.27
C ILE A 39 9.38 -6.63 -5.78
N ILE A 40 9.73 -5.41 -6.21
CA ILE A 40 9.93 -5.08 -7.63
C ILE A 40 11.31 -5.52 -8.18
N ARG A 41 12.16 -6.16 -7.36
CA ARG A 41 13.46 -6.69 -7.81
C ARG A 41 13.50 -8.22 -7.87
#